data_AF-A0A356GPY9-F1
#
_entry.id   AF-A0A356GPY9-F1
#
_cell.length_a   1.000
_cell.length_b   1.000
_cell.length_c   1.000
_cell.angle_alpha   90.00
_cell.angle_beta   90.00
_cell.angle_gamma   90.00
#
_symmetry.space_group_name_H-M   'P 1'
#
loop_
_entity.id
_entity.type
_entity.pdbx_description
1 polymer ?
#
loop_
_entity_poly.entity_id
_entity_poly.type
_entity_poly.pdbx_seq_one_letter_code
_entity_poly.pdbx_strand_id
1 'polypeptide(L)'
;MSGGLAYVYDETELFDTRCNLDMVDVETVWRKEDRRELRTMIENHYRFTASDRAKTILDEWESRLPLFVKVMPVDYRKVLERMKQEQGRDEDTLSATEEVYHG
;
A
#
# COMPACT_ATOMS: atom_id res chain seq x y z
N MET A 1 12.35 -8.95 -5.90
CA MET A 1 11.12 -8.45 -6.55
C MET A 1 11.52 -7.36 -7.53
N SER A 2 11.14 -7.45 -8.80
CA SER A 2 11.48 -6.46 -9.84
C SER A 2 10.36 -5.44 -10.11
N GLY A 3 9.18 -5.60 -9.51
CA GLY A 3 8.07 -4.65 -9.60
C GLY A 3 6.87 -5.09 -8.76
N GLY A 4 6.00 -4.14 -8.41
CA GLY A 4 4.76 -4.37 -7.67
C GLY A 4 4.82 -4.03 -6.19
N LEU A 5 3.65 -4.11 -5.56
CA LEU A 5 3.42 -3.84 -4.14
C LEU A 5 3.09 -5.15 -3.42
N ALA A 6 3.65 -5.35 -2.22
CA ALA A 6 3.31 -6.50 -1.39
C ALA A 6 2.97 -6.07 0.04
N TYR A 7 2.06 -6.83 0.66
CA TYR A 7 1.75 -6.74 2.08
C TYR A 7 2.10 -8.07 2.74
N VAL A 8 2.82 -8.03 3.85
CA VAL A 8 3.26 -9.22 4.59
C VAL A 8 2.71 -9.13 6.01
N TYR A 9 2.05 -10.21 6.44
CA TYR A 9 1.60 -10.36 7.82
C TYR A 9 2.71 -11.02 8.65
N ASP A 10 3.35 -10.24 9.52
CA ASP A 10 4.46 -10.65 10.37
C ASP A 10 4.05 -10.65 11.84
N GLU A 11 3.66 -11.82 12.34
CA GLU A 11 3.30 -12.00 13.75
C GLU A 11 4.52 -12.04 14.68
N THR A 12 5.73 -12.16 14.12
CA THR A 12 6.97 -12.32 14.89
C THR A 12 7.79 -11.05 14.98
N GLU A 13 7.46 -10.02 14.20
CA GLU A 13 8.24 -8.78 14.04
C GLU A 13 9.71 -9.05 13.65
N LEU A 14 9.96 -10.12 12.90
CA LEU A 14 11.29 -10.55 12.44
C LEU A 14 11.49 -10.39 10.94
N PHE A 15 10.51 -9.85 10.22
CA PHE A 15 10.56 -9.78 8.77
C PHE A 15 11.71 -8.91 8.25
N ASP A 16 12.08 -7.86 8.97
CA ASP A 16 13.23 -7.01 8.69
C ASP A 16 14.55 -7.80 8.61
N THR A 17 14.74 -8.79 9.47
CA THR A 17 15.93 -9.68 9.46
C THR A 17 15.93 -10.72 8.34
N ARG A 18 14.77 -10.94 7.70
CA ARG A 18 14.58 -11.95 6.64
C ARG A 18 14.40 -11.33 5.25
N CYS A 19 14.45 -10.01 5.15
CA CYS A 19 14.26 -9.27 3.91
C CYS A 19 15.60 -8.83 3.33
N ASN A 20 15.70 -8.84 1.99
CA ASN A 20 16.83 -8.20 1.31
C ASN A 20 16.59 -6.68 1.23
N LEU A 21 17.00 -5.96 2.29
CA LEU A 21 16.80 -4.52 2.45
C LEU A 21 17.57 -3.66 1.44
N ASP A 22 18.53 -4.23 0.69
CA ASP A 22 19.29 -3.46 -0.32
C ASP A 22 18.40 -3.04 -1.51
N MET A 23 17.28 -3.73 -1.74
CA MET A 23 16.44 -3.55 -2.93
C MET A 23 14.99 -3.18 -2.63
N VAL A 24 14.57 -3.23 -1.37
CA VAL A 24 13.18 -2.97 -0.98
C VAL A 24 13.14 -2.13 0.29
N ASP A 25 12.16 -1.23 0.40
CA ASP A 25 11.83 -0.67 1.72
C ASP A 25 10.64 -1.42 2.27
N VAL A 26 10.66 -1.51 3.59
CA VAL A 26 9.62 -2.05 4.42
C VAL A 26 9.04 -0.89 5.22
N GLU A 27 7.75 -0.62 5.07
CA GLU A 27 7.03 0.43 5.80
C GLU A 27 5.80 -0.13 6.50
N THR A 28 5.35 0.52 7.57
CA THR A 28 4.08 0.16 8.23
C THR A 28 2.89 0.59 7.37
N VAL A 29 1.75 -0.12 7.49
CA VAL A 29 0.53 0.17 6.72
C VAL A 29 -0.29 1.29 7.39
N TRP A 30 0.18 2.54 7.29
CA TRP A 30 -0.46 3.69 7.95
C TRP A 30 -1.39 4.50 7.03
N ARG A 31 -1.17 4.48 5.70
CA ARG A 31 -1.97 5.25 4.74
C ARG A 31 -3.36 4.65 4.58
N LYS A 32 -4.38 5.51 4.44
CA LYS A 32 -5.79 5.09 4.36
C LYS A 32 -6.07 4.25 3.11
N GLU A 33 -5.40 4.57 2.01
CA GLU A 33 -5.51 3.88 0.72
C GLU A 33 -4.94 2.46 0.85
N ASP A 34 -3.72 2.34 1.40
CA ASP A 34 -3.06 1.05 1.62
C ASP A 34 -3.87 0.15 2.57
N ARG A 35 -4.41 0.72 3.66
CA ARG A 35 -5.29 -0.01 4.60
C ARG A 35 -6.54 -0.56 3.89
N ARG A 36 -7.15 0.23 3.02
CA ARG A 36 -8.36 -0.16 2.27
C ARG A 36 -8.05 -1.25 1.26
N GLU A 37 -6.96 -1.09 0.52
CA GLU A 37 -6.50 -2.05 -0.48
C GLU A 37 -6.19 -3.41 0.18
N LEU A 38 -5.38 -3.41 1.25
CA LEU A 38 -5.05 -4.61 2.01
C LEU A 38 -6.31 -5.31 2.54
N ARG A 39 -7.22 -4.55 3.16
CA ARG A 39 -8.47 -5.10 3.67
C ARG A 39 -9.29 -5.77 2.56
N THR A 40 -9.39 -5.12 1.40
CA THR A 40 -10.10 -5.66 0.23
C THR A 40 -9.49 -6.98 -0.24
N MET A 41 -8.16 -7.08 -0.27
CA MET A 41 -7.46 -8.33 -0.62
C MET A 41 -7.79 -9.46 0.36
N ILE A 42 -7.81 -9.18 1.67
CA ILE A 42 -8.10 -10.16 2.72
C ILE A 42 -9.58 -10.57 2.69
N GLU A 43 -10.50 -9.63 2.49
CA GLU A 43 -11.94 -9.91 2.33
C GLU A 43 -12.19 -10.82 1.12
N ASN A 44 -11.56 -10.52 -0.01
CA ASN A 44 -11.63 -11.37 -1.21
C ASN A 44 -11.05 -12.76 -0.92
N HIS A 45 -9.90 -12.84 -0.25
CA HIS A 45 -9.30 -14.10 0.12
C HIS A 45 -10.26 -14.93 0.99
N TYR A 46 -10.81 -14.35 2.06
CA TYR A 46 -11.79 -15.04 2.90
C TYR A 46 -13.00 -15.51 2.09
N ARG A 47 -13.56 -14.65 1.23
CA ARG A 47 -14.70 -15.01 0.38
C ARG A 47 -14.41 -16.21 -0.52
N PHE A 48 -13.21 -16.31 -1.07
CA PHE A 48 -12.85 -17.37 -2.02
C PHE A 48 -12.30 -18.64 -1.36
N THR A 49 -11.77 -18.56 -0.15
CA THR A 49 -11.10 -19.71 0.50
C THR A 49 -11.73 -20.15 1.82
N ALA A 50 -12.65 -19.36 2.38
CA ALA A 50 -13.20 -19.53 3.72
C ALA A 50 -12.11 -19.64 4.81
N SER A 51 -10.95 -18.99 4.61
CA SER A 51 -9.81 -19.04 5.53
C SER A 51 -10.15 -18.48 6.92
N ASP A 52 -10.06 -19.31 7.95
CA ASP A 52 -10.26 -18.90 9.34
C ASP A 52 -9.27 -17.81 9.76
N ARG A 53 -8.01 -17.90 9.30
CA ARG A 53 -7.00 -16.87 9.58
C ARG A 53 -7.39 -15.52 8.98
N ALA A 54 -7.92 -15.51 7.76
CA ALA A 54 -8.40 -14.28 7.14
C ALA A 54 -9.61 -13.71 7.88
N LYS A 55 -10.53 -14.57 8.32
CA LYS A 55 -11.66 -14.17 9.15
C LYS A 55 -11.19 -13.51 10.46
N THR A 56 -10.30 -14.15 11.20
CA THR A 56 -9.73 -13.59 12.44
C THR A 56 -9.07 -12.23 12.21
N ILE A 57 -8.30 -12.09 11.12
CA ILE A 57 -7.67 -10.82 10.77
C ILE A 57 -8.70 -9.72 10.50
N LEU A 58 -9.82 -10.04 9.83
CA LEU A 58 -10.89 -9.08 9.55
C LEU A 58 -11.69 -8.71 10.80
N ASP A 59 -11.98 -9.70 11.65
CA ASP A 59 -12.73 -9.51 12.90
C ASP A 59 -11.91 -8.67 13.91
N GLU A 60 -10.59 -8.85 13.95
CA GLU A 60 -9.66 -8.17 14.87
C GLU A 60 -8.80 -7.09 14.18
N TRP A 61 -9.35 -6.44 13.15
CA TRP A 61 -8.60 -5.59 12.22
C TRP A 61 -7.66 -4.57 12.87
N GLU A 62 -8.15 -3.78 13.83
CA GLU A 62 -7.35 -2.70 14.43
C GLU A 62 -6.15 -3.23 15.24
N SER A 63 -6.26 -4.41 15.86
CA SER A 63 -5.15 -5.06 16.57
C SER A 63 -4.21 -5.83 15.65
N ARG A 64 -4.69 -6.28 14.49
CA ARG A 64 -3.92 -7.11 13.55
C ARG A 64 -3.17 -6.27 12.52
N LEU A 65 -3.70 -5.09 12.17
CA LEU A 65 -3.11 -4.18 11.20
C LEU A 65 -1.65 -3.79 11.51
N PRO A 66 -1.25 -3.50 12.76
CA PRO A 66 0.15 -3.15 13.07
C PRO A 66 1.15 -4.26 12.74
N LEU A 67 0.71 -5.52 12.66
CA LEU A 67 1.54 -6.68 12.30
C LEU A 67 1.72 -6.82 10.78
N PHE A 68 1.11 -5.93 9.98
CA PHE A 68 1.34 -5.89 8.55
C PHE A 68 2.43 -4.89 8.19
N VAL A 69 3.34 -5.34 7.34
CA VAL A 69 4.32 -4.50 6.69
C VAL A 69 4.07 -4.45 5.19
N LYS A 70 4.28 -3.28 4.62
CA LYS A 70 4.22 -3.00 3.19
C LYS A 70 5.63 -3.04 2.63
N VAL A 71 5.82 -3.83 1.57
CA VAL A 71 7.11 -4.04 0.93
C VAL A 71 7.05 -3.47 -0.49
N MET A 72 7.95 -2.55 -0.78
CA MET A 72 8.06 -1.92 -2.10
C MET A 72 9.51 -1.94 -2.58
N PRO A 73 9.79 -2.37 -3.82
CA PRO A 73 11.09 -2.18 -4.42
C PRO A 73 11.47 -0.70 -4.49
N VAL A 74 12.72 -0.37 -4.15
CA VAL A 74 13.23 1.01 -4.11
C VAL A 74 13.01 1.74 -5.44
N ASP A 75 13.32 1.06 -6.55
CA ASP A 75 13.19 1.65 -7.88
C ASP A 75 11.73 1.83 -8.29
N TYR A 76 10.83 0.96 -7.83
CA TYR A 76 9.41 1.09 -8.07
C TYR A 76 8.81 2.28 -7.30
N ARG A 77 9.25 2.52 -6.07
CA ARG A 77 8.84 3.71 -5.29
C ARG A 77 9.19 5.01 -6.00
N LYS A 78 10.42 5.13 -6.53
CA LYS A 78 10.86 6.32 -7.28
C LYS A 78 9.98 6.60 -8.50
N VAL A 79 9.54 5.54 -9.19
CA VAL A 79 8.62 5.67 -10.34
C VAL A 79 7.24 6.14 -9.89
N LEU A 80 6.67 5.53 -8.84
CA LEU A 80 5.37 5.94 -8.30
C LEU A 80 5.36 7.38 -7.79
N GLU A 81 6.43 7.83 -7.13
CA GLU A 81 6.56 9.21 -6.66
C GLU A 81 6.60 10.20 -7.82
N ARG A 82 7.33 9.88 -8.90
CA ARG A 82 7.36 10.70 -10.13
C ARG A 82 5.98 10.79 -10.77
N MET A 83 5.30 9.66 -10.94
CA MET A 83 3.94 9.63 -11.52
C MET A 83 2.95 10.45 -10.68
N LYS A 84 3.04 10.40 -9.35
CA LYS A 84 2.17 11.19 -8.47
C LYS A 84 2.47 12.69 -8.56
N GLN A 85 3.74 13.06 -8.71
CA GLN A 85 4.14 14.45 -8.93
C GLN A 85 3.68 14.98 -10.28
N GLU A 86 3.73 14.16 -11.33
CA GLU A 86 3.25 14.52 -12.67
C GLU A 86 1.72 14.69 -12.70
N GLN A 87 0.97 13.77 -12.08
CA GLN A 87 -0.50 13.86 -11.98
C GLN A 87 -0.97 15.09 -11.21
N GLY A 88 -0.34 15.41 -10.07
CA GLY A 88 -0.67 16.63 -9.32
C GLY A 88 -0.37 17.91 -10.10
N ARG A 89 0.67 17.88 -10.96
CA ARG A 89 1.03 19.01 -11.82
C ARG A 89 0.02 19.22 -12.96
N ASP A 90 -0.48 18.14 -13.54
CA ASP A 90 -1.50 18.19 -14.58
C ASP A 90 -2.85 18.68 -14.02
N GLU A 91 -3.23 18.25 -12.81
CA GLU A 91 -4.43 18.77 -12.10
C GLU A 91 -4.32 20.27 -11.80
N ASP A 92 -3.18 20.74 -11.27
CA ASP A 92 -2.95 22.17 -11.00
C ASP A 92 -2.97 23.00 -12.30
N THR A 93 -2.46 22.45 -13.41
CA THR A 93 -2.45 23.14 -14.71
C THR A 93 -3.84 23.25 -15.30
N LEU A 94 -4.66 22.19 -15.20
CA LEU A 94 -6.07 22.20 -15.64
C LEU A 94 -6.88 23.22 -14.83
N SER A 95 -6.73 23.22 -13.50
CA SER A 95 -7.38 24.19 -12.60
C SER A 95 -6.99 25.64 -12.94
N ALA A 96 -5.71 25.90 -13.20
CA ALA A 96 -5.24 27.25 -13.57
C ALA A 96 -5.76 27.71 -14.94
N THR A 97 -5.99 26.80 -15.89
CA THR A 97 -6.56 27.15 -17.20
C THR A 97 -8.06 27.41 -17.17
N GLU A 98 -8.82 26.75 -16.28
CA GLU A 98 -10.26 27.01 -16.09
C GLU A 98 -10.52 28.37 -15.42
N GLU A 99 -9.66 28.80 -14.48
CA GLU A 99 -9.79 30.11 -13.83
C GLU A 99 -9.56 31.29 -14.78
N VAL A 100 -8.73 31.13 -15.82
CA VAL A 100 -8.45 32.18 -16.82
C VAL A 100 -9.57 32.30 -17.87
N TYR A 101 -10.36 31.24 -18.10
CA TYR A 101 -11.43 31.25 -19.09
C TYR A 101 -12.75 31.87 -18.58
N HIS A 102 -12.90 31.99 -17.25
CA HIS A 102 -14.09 32.53 -16.59
C HIS A 102 -13.94 33.95 -16.01
N GLY A 103 -12.85 34.66 -16.33
CA GLY A 103 -12.63 36.09 -16.02
C GLY A 103 -12.71 36.96 -17.25
#